data_AF-M3YKE2-F1
#
_entry.id   AF-M3YKE2-F1
#
_cell.length_a   1.000
_cell.length_b   1.000
_cell.length_c   1.000
_cell.angle_alpha   90.00
_cell.angle_beta   90.00
_cell.angle_gamma   90.00
#
_symmetry.space_group_name_H-M   'P 1'
#
loop_
_entity.id
_entity.type
_entity.pdbx_description
1 polymer ?
#
loop_
_entity_poly.entity_id
_entity_poly.type
_entity_poly.pdbx_seq_one_letter_code
_entity_poly.pdbx_strand_id
1 'polypeptide(L)'
;WGALWALRRRGRAWPTPPAPAVLQLKQQRDKLKQYQKRITQQLEREREIARQLLRDGKKERAKLLLKKKRYREQLLDKTENQITSLETMVQSIEFTQIEMKVVEGLQIGNECLKKMHQVMSIEEVERILEETQEAVEYQRQIDELLARSFTQEDEEAILEELNAITQEQIELPEVPSEPLPEKKPEKVPREAKPRQVEL
;
A
#
# COMPACT_ATOMS: atom_id res chain seq x y z
N TRP A 1 35.41 0.73 -4.52
CA TRP A 1 34.05 1.06 -5.02
C TRP A 1 33.00 0.16 -4.37
N GLY A 2 32.76 0.27 -3.06
CA GLY A 2 31.83 -0.66 -2.37
C GLY A 2 31.14 -0.14 -1.11
N ALA A 3 31.34 1.12 -0.72
CA ALA A 3 30.88 1.61 0.59
C ALA A 3 29.81 2.72 0.52
N LEU A 4 29.20 2.96 -0.65
CA LEU A 4 28.22 4.06 -0.83
C LEU A 4 26.76 3.60 -0.97
N TRP A 5 26.47 2.30 -0.93
CA TRP A 5 25.10 1.77 -1.12
C TRP A 5 24.44 1.19 0.14
N ALA A 6 25.12 1.18 1.30
CA ALA A 6 24.60 0.54 2.51
C ALA A 6 23.67 1.43 3.37
N LEU A 7 23.45 2.70 3.02
CA LEU A 7 22.66 3.63 3.84
C LEU A 7 21.30 4.00 3.24
N ARG A 8 20.57 3.03 2.68
CA ARG A 8 19.19 3.23 2.21
C ARG A 8 18.19 2.18 2.69
N ARG A 9 18.31 1.77 3.96
CA ARG A 9 17.24 1.06 4.69
C ARG A 9 17.11 1.59 6.11
N ARG A 10 16.73 2.87 6.24
CA ARG A 10 15.89 3.28 7.37
C ARG A 10 14.55 3.62 6.78
N GLY A 11 13.57 2.73 6.99
CA GLY A 11 12.18 3.08 6.77
C GLY A 11 11.93 4.41 7.49
N ARG A 12 11.40 5.40 6.77
CA ARG A 12 10.92 6.62 7.41
C ARG A 12 9.83 6.19 8.37
N ALA A 13 10.18 6.07 9.66
CA ALA A 13 9.20 6.01 10.71
C ALA A 13 8.39 7.29 10.56
N TRP A 14 7.12 7.15 10.20
CA TRP A 14 6.20 8.28 10.13
C TRP A 14 6.21 8.91 11.52
N PRO A 15 6.49 10.22 11.64
CA PRO A 15 6.48 10.86 12.94
C PRO A 15 5.06 10.74 13.49
N THR A 16 4.88 9.90 14.51
CA THR A 16 3.65 9.90 15.30
C THR A 16 3.43 11.33 15.76
N PRO A 17 2.28 11.97 15.46
CA PRO A 17 1.98 13.26 16.05
C PRO A 17 2.00 13.06 17.57
N PRO A 18 2.92 13.72 18.29
CA PRO A 18 3.12 13.41 19.69
C PRO A 18 1.82 13.79 20.43
N ALA A 19 1.30 12.90 21.29
CA ALA A 19 0.15 13.18 22.15
C ALA A 19 0.15 14.59 22.80
N PRO A 20 1.30 15.17 23.23
CA PRO A 20 1.34 16.56 23.70
C PRO A 20 0.95 17.61 22.64
N ALA A 21 1.16 17.37 21.35
CA ALA A 21 0.75 18.30 20.29
C ALA A 21 -0.78 18.41 20.17
N VAL A 22 -1.51 17.29 20.27
CA VAL A 22 -2.99 17.32 20.28
C VAL A 22 -3.50 18.08 21.49
N LEU A 23 -2.89 17.87 22.65
CA LEU A 23 -3.24 18.59 23.87
C LEU A 23 -3.01 20.10 23.72
N GLN A 24 -1.87 20.50 23.14
CA GLN A 24 -1.58 21.91 22.89
C GLN A 24 -2.59 22.55 21.94
N LEU A 25 -2.96 21.88 20.85
CA LEU A 25 -3.98 22.38 19.91
C LEU A 25 -5.35 22.55 20.61
N LYS A 26 -5.74 21.58 21.44
CA LYS A 26 -6.97 21.65 22.24
C LYS A 26 -6.94 22.82 23.23
N GLN A 27 -5.82 23.03 23.93
CA GLN A 27 -5.65 24.18 24.83
C GLN A 27 -5.72 25.53 24.09
N GLN A 28 -5.13 25.64 22.90
CA GLN A 28 -5.19 26.86 22.10
C GLN A 28 -6.62 27.14 21.61
N ARG A 29 -7.33 26.11 21.13
CA ARG A 29 -8.73 26.20 20.75
C ARG A 29 -9.58 26.69 21.92
N ASP A 30 -9.37 26.16 23.12
CA ASP A 30 -10.16 26.54 24.29
C ASP A 30 -9.88 28.00 24.72
N LYS A 31 -8.64 28.47 24.60
CA LYS A 31 -8.29 29.88 24.78
C LYS A 31 -9.00 30.78 23.77
N LEU A 32 -9.05 30.39 22.50
CA LEU A 32 -9.77 31.15 21.47
C LEU A 32 -11.28 31.16 21.73
N LYS A 33 -11.88 30.06 22.18
CA LYS A 33 -13.29 30.00 22.57
C LYS A 33 -13.60 30.92 23.77
N GLN A 34 -12.69 30.98 24.76
CA GLN A 34 -12.81 31.94 25.86
C GLN A 34 -12.71 33.39 25.39
N TYR A 35 -11.80 33.67 24.45
CA TYR A 35 -11.66 35.00 23.85
C TYR A 35 -12.92 35.40 23.06
N GLN A 36 -13.49 34.48 22.28
CA GLN A 36 -14.75 34.65 21.57
C GLN A 36 -15.87 35.06 22.53
N LYS A 37 -16.07 34.31 23.63
CA LYS A 37 -17.07 34.65 24.67
C LYS A 37 -16.87 36.02 25.29
N ARG A 38 -15.62 36.45 25.49
CA ARG A 38 -15.33 37.79 26.03
C ARG A 38 -15.70 38.90 25.04
N ILE A 39 -15.40 38.72 23.75
CA ILE A 39 -15.75 39.70 22.73
C ILE A 39 -17.27 39.78 22.52
N THR A 40 -17.97 38.64 22.49
CA THR A 40 -19.43 38.64 22.32
C THR A 40 -20.13 39.41 23.44
N GLN A 41 -19.73 39.20 24.70
CA GLN A 41 -20.25 39.98 25.83
C GLN A 41 -19.93 41.49 25.71
N GLN A 42 -18.73 41.85 25.21
CA GLN A 42 -18.40 43.25 24.97
C GLN A 42 -19.24 43.87 23.84
N LEU A 43 -19.52 43.10 22.77
CA LEU A 43 -20.37 43.54 21.67
C LEU A 43 -21.81 43.80 22.10
N GLU A 44 -22.36 42.96 22.98
CA GLU A 44 -23.70 43.16 23.57
C GLU A 44 -23.77 44.47 24.35
N ARG A 45 -22.80 44.71 25.25
CA ARG A 45 -22.71 45.97 26.01
C ARG A 45 -22.57 47.19 25.10
N GLU A 46 -21.70 47.12 24.09
CA GLU A 46 -21.54 48.22 23.14
C GLU A 46 -22.80 48.47 22.30
N ARG A 47 -23.59 47.43 22.04
CA ARG A 47 -24.89 47.56 21.37
C ARG A 47 -25.90 48.31 22.23
N GLU A 48 -25.92 48.06 23.53
CA GLU A 48 -26.77 48.80 24.49
C GLU A 48 -26.35 50.26 24.60
N ILE A 49 -25.05 50.52 24.73
CA ILE A 49 -24.51 51.89 24.80
C ILE A 49 -24.79 52.64 23.48
N ALA A 50 -24.65 51.97 22.34
CA ALA A 50 -25.00 52.57 21.05
C ALA A 50 -26.49 52.93 20.96
N ARG A 51 -27.39 52.08 21.47
CA ARG A 51 -28.84 52.39 21.56
C ARG A 51 -29.11 53.59 22.47
N GLN A 52 -28.45 53.69 23.61
CA GLN A 52 -28.58 54.83 24.52
C GLN A 52 -28.09 56.13 23.86
N LEU A 53 -26.93 56.13 23.21
CA LEU A 53 -26.39 57.31 22.53
C LEU A 53 -27.25 57.79 21.35
N LEU A 54 -27.98 56.87 20.69
CA LEU A 54 -28.96 57.22 19.67
C LEU A 54 -30.20 57.90 20.27
N ARG A 55 -30.67 57.46 21.45
CA ARG A 55 -31.75 58.12 22.20
C ARG A 55 -31.35 59.52 22.68
N ASP A 56 -30.10 59.67 23.11
CA ASP A 56 -29.51 60.96 23.52
C ASP A 56 -29.24 61.94 22.36
N GLY A 57 -29.51 61.56 21.11
CA GLY A 57 -29.24 62.40 19.93
C GLY A 57 -27.76 62.56 19.55
N LYS A 58 -26.83 61.85 20.22
CA LYS A 58 -25.37 61.95 20.01
C LYS A 58 -24.90 61.09 18.83
N LYS A 59 -25.36 61.42 17.62
CA LYS A 59 -25.15 60.64 16.38
C LYS A 59 -23.68 60.36 16.04
N GLU A 60 -22.78 61.34 16.18
CA GLU A 60 -21.36 61.15 15.87
C GLU A 60 -20.66 60.13 16.79
N ARG A 61 -20.99 60.15 18.09
CA ARG A 61 -20.47 59.16 19.06
C ARG A 61 -21.03 57.77 18.78
N ALA A 62 -22.30 57.68 18.43
CA ALA A 62 -22.93 56.41 18.03
C ALA A 62 -22.26 55.83 16.78
N LYS A 63 -21.95 56.66 15.77
CA LYS A 63 -21.26 56.24 14.54
C LYS A 63 -19.86 55.70 14.82
N LEU A 64 -19.10 56.32 15.73
CA LEU A 64 -17.77 55.85 16.13
C LEU A 64 -17.84 54.49 16.83
N LEU A 65 -18.80 54.30 17.75
CA LEU A 65 -19.02 53.00 18.39
C LEU A 65 -19.43 51.91 17.40
N LEU A 66 -20.29 52.22 16.43
CA LEU A 66 -20.68 51.25 15.40
C LEU A 66 -19.49 50.83 14.53
N LYS A 67 -18.57 51.75 14.20
CA LYS A 67 -17.29 51.40 13.53
C LYS A 67 -16.44 50.46 14.38
N LYS A 68 -16.31 50.77 15.68
CA LYS A 68 -15.57 49.95 16.65
C LYS A 68 -16.19 48.55 16.82
N LYS A 69 -17.54 48.48 16.82
CA LYS A 69 -18.31 47.24 16.84
C LYS A 69 -18.02 46.39 15.61
N ARG A 70 -18.11 46.97 14.40
CA ARG A 70 -17.85 46.28 13.13
C ARG A 70 -16.44 45.71 13.05
N TYR A 71 -15.43 46.43 13.54
CA TYR A 71 -14.06 45.92 13.60
C TYR A 71 -13.94 44.68 14.51
N ARG A 72 -14.64 44.66 15.65
CA ARG A 72 -14.65 43.49 16.53
C ARG A 72 -15.41 42.30 15.96
N GLU A 73 -16.50 42.55 15.23
CA GLU A 73 -17.20 41.50 14.48
C GLU A 73 -16.26 40.86 13.45
N GLN A 74 -15.52 41.65 12.68
CA GLN A 74 -14.50 41.12 11.76
C GLN A 74 -13.39 40.32 12.47
N LEU A 75 -13.01 40.72 13.69
CA LEU A 75 -12.04 39.97 14.49
C LEU A 75 -12.62 38.66 15.01
N LEU A 76 -13.91 38.63 15.37
CA LEU A 76 -14.62 37.40 15.73
C LEU A 76 -14.66 36.43 14.55
N ASP A 77 -15.03 36.89 13.35
CA ASP A 77 -15.07 36.05 12.15
C ASP A 77 -13.70 35.40 11.88
N LYS A 78 -12.62 36.18 12.02
CA LYS A 78 -11.24 35.66 11.89
C LYS A 78 -10.93 34.61 12.97
N THR A 79 -11.38 34.85 14.20
CA THR A 79 -11.19 33.92 15.33
C THR A 79 -11.96 32.63 15.11
N GLU A 80 -13.19 32.70 14.59
CA GLU A 80 -14.00 31.53 14.23
C GLU A 80 -13.33 30.71 13.15
N ASN A 81 -12.81 31.34 12.10
CA ASN A 81 -12.04 30.66 11.07
C ASN A 81 -10.80 29.95 11.63
N GLN A 82 -10.12 30.57 12.60
CA GLN A 82 -8.98 29.95 13.29
C GLN A 82 -9.41 28.76 14.15
N ILE A 83 -10.54 28.85 14.86
CA ILE A 83 -11.09 27.74 15.65
C ILE A 83 -11.42 26.56 14.71
N THR A 84 -12.10 26.81 13.60
CA THR A 84 -12.42 25.77 12.60
C THR A 84 -11.15 25.14 12.04
N SER A 85 -10.13 25.94 11.74
CA SER A 85 -8.84 25.45 11.26
C SER A 85 -8.08 24.59 12.28
N LEU A 86 -8.19 24.91 13.57
CA LEU A 86 -7.63 24.08 14.64
C LEU A 86 -8.42 22.77 14.81
N GLU A 87 -9.75 22.81 14.68
CA GLU A 87 -10.59 21.63 14.77
C GLU A 87 -10.33 20.66 13.60
N THR A 88 -10.17 21.16 12.38
CA THR A 88 -9.77 20.33 11.23
C THR A 88 -8.38 19.72 11.43
N MET A 89 -7.41 20.49 11.95
CA MET A 89 -6.07 19.98 12.23
C MET A 89 -6.09 18.85 13.28
N VAL A 90 -6.90 18.98 14.33
CA VAL A 90 -7.09 17.92 15.33
C VAL A 90 -7.69 16.67 14.69
N GLN A 91 -8.71 16.81 13.86
CA GLN A 91 -9.31 15.68 13.14
C GLN A 91 -8.32 15.01 12.19
N SER A 92 -7.52 15.78 11.45
CA SER A 92 -6.47 15.22 10.60
C SER A 92 -5.43 14.43 11.41
N ILE A 93 -5.07 14.91 12.60
CA ILE A 93 -4.16 14.19 13.50
C ILE A 93 -4.80 12.88 14.00
N GLU A 94 -6.07 12.90 14.38
CA GLU A 94 -6.79 11.69 14.82
C GLU A 94 -6.93 10.67 13.67
N PHE A 95 -7.17 11.14 12.44
CA PHE A 95 -7.22 10.29 11.26
C PHE A 95 -5.87 9.67 10.93
N THR A 96 -4.79 10.45 10.93
CA THR A 96 -3.43 9.94 10.70
C THR A 96 -3.01 8.90 11.74
N GLN A 97 -3.46 9.03 13.00
CA GLN A 97 -3.26 7.98 14.01
C GLN A 97 -3.97 6.68 13.67
N ILE A 98 -5.17 6.74 13.07
CA ILE A 98 -5.89 5.55 12.60
C ILE A 98 -5.15 4.92 11.41
N GLU A 99 -4.75 5.74 10.42
CA GLU A 99 -3.98 5.27 9.26
C GLU A 99 -2.70 4.55 9.69
N MET A 100 -2.01 5.09 10.69
CA MET A 100 -0.83 4.44 11.27
C MET A 100 -1.14 3.05 11.84
N LYS A 101 -2.21 2.92 12.63
CA LYS A 101 -2.62 1.62 13.17
C LYS A 101 -2.97 0.61 12.08
N VAL A 102 -3.57 1.06 10.98
CA VAL A 102 -3.84 0.20 9.81
C VAL A 102 -2.53 -0.28 9.19
N VAL A 103 -1.55 0.61 9.00
CA VAL A 103 -0.23 0.24 8.47
C VAL A 103 0.49 -0.74 9.40
N GLU A 104 0.46 -0.52 10.71
CA GLU A 104 1.02 -1.45 11.70
C GLU A 104 0.34 -2.83 11.63
N GLY A 105 -0.99 -2.87 11.53
CA GLY A 105 -1.74 -4.10 11.35
C GLY A 105 -1.38 -4.85 10.06
N LEU A 106 -1.18 -4.11 8.96
CA LEU A 106 -0.71 -4.69 7.69
C LEU A 106 0.72 -5.23 7.79
N GLN A 107 1.61 -4.57 8.55
CA GLN A 107 2.97 -5.06 8.78
C GLN A 107 2.95 -6.38 9.56
N ILE A 108 2.18 -6.44 10.66
CA ILE A 108 2.00 -7.68 11.45
C ILE A 108 1.39 -8.78 10.58
N GLY A 109 0.37 -8.46 9.78
CA GLY A 109 -0.22 -9.39 8.82
C GLY A 109 0.80 -9.92 7.80
N ASN A 110 1.65 -9.06 7.26
CA ASN A 110 2.71 -9.43 6.32
C ASN A 110 3.77 -10.34 6.99
N GLU A 111 4.15 -10.05 8.24
CA GLU A 111 5.06 -10.89 9.02
C GLU A 111 4.47 -12.26 9.33
N CYS A 112 3.17 -12.32 9.68
CA CYS A 112 2.45 -13.57 9.88
C CYS A 112 2.42 -14.41 8.59
N LEU A 113 2.07 -13.78 7.46
CA LEU A 113 2.08 -14.44 6.15
C LEU A 113 3.46 -14.98 5.78
N LYS A 114 4.53 -14.23 6.06
CA LYS A 114 5.92 -14.69 5.85
C LYS A 114 6.25 -15.93 6.68
N LYS A 115 5.87 -15.94 7.97
CA LYS A 115 6.07 -17.12 8.83
C LYS A 115 5.30 -18.32 8.31
N MET A 116 4.03 -18.13 7.90
CA MET A 116 3.20 -19.20 7.34
C MET A 116 3.79 -19.74 6.03
N HIS A 117 4.30 -18.88 5.15
CA HIS A 117 4.98 -19.31 3.92
C HIS A 117 6.26 -20.08 4.21
N GLN A 118 7.03 -19.69 5.23
CA GLN A 118 8.23 -20.44 5.64
C GLN A 118 7.89 -21.85 6.10
N VAL A 119 6.89 -22.00 6.96
CA VAL A 119 6.44 -23.32 7.45
C VAL A 119 5.93 -24.19 6.30
N MET A 120 5.03 -23.66 5.46
CA MET A 120 4.52 -24.38 4.29
C MET A 120 5.62 -24.79 3.31
N SER A 121 6.60 -23.92 3.04
CA SER A 121 7.69 -24.25 2.13
C SER A 121 8.63 -25.34 2.66
N ILE A 122 8.79 -25.46 3.98
CA ILE A 122 9.63 -26.49 4.58
C ILE A 122 8.89 -27.83 4.55
N GLU A 123 7.63 -27.86 5.00
CA GLU A 123 6.80 -29.07 5.01
C GLU A 123 6.56 -29.63 3.59
N GLU A 124 6.33 -28.77 2.60
CA GLU A 124 6.15 -29.19 1.21
C GLU A 124 7.44 -29.74 0.60
N VAL A 125 8.60 -29.15 0.93
CA VAL A 125 9.91 -29.65 0.46
C VAL A 125 10.26 -30.98 1.13
N GLU A 126 10.02 -31.13 2.43
CA GLU A 126 10.23 -32.41 3.15
C GLU A 126 9.34 -33.52 2.58
N ARG A 127 8.05 -33.24 2.34
CA ARG A 127 7.12 -34.21 1.74
C ARG A 127 7.56 -34.64 0.34
N ILE A 128 7.99 -33.71 -0.52
CA ILE A 128 8.47 -34.04 -1.88
C ILE A 128 9.76 -34.87 -1.82
N LEU A 129 10.67 -34.57 -0.89
CA LEU A 129 11.90 -35.34 -0.72
C LEU A 129 11.60 -36.78 -0.26
N GLU A 130 10.71 -36.95 0.71
CA GLU A 130 10.24 -38.27 1.15
C GLU A 130 9.59 -39.04 0.00
N GLU A 131 8.63 -38.45 -0.72
CA GLU A 131 7.98 -39.08 -1.88
C GLU A 131 8.99 -39.47 -2.97
N THR A 132 9.99 -38.62 -3.25
CA THR A 132 11.02 -38.93 -4.26
C THR A 132 11.99 -40.02 -3.80
N GLN A 133 12.34 -40.04 -2.52
CA GLN A 133 13.22 -41.05 -1.96
C GLN A 133 12.52 -42.42 -1.93
N GLU A 134 11.25 -42.46 -1.52
CA GLU A 134 10.42 -43.67 -1.58
C GLU A 134 10.28 -44.18 -3.02
N ALA A 135 10.08 -43.30 -4.00
CA ALA A 135 10.01 -43.69 -5.42
C ALA A 135 11.33 -44.27 -5.93
N VAL A 136 12.48 -43.69 -5.54
CA VAL A 136 13.80 -44.20 -5.90
C VAL A 136 14.07 -45.56 -5.22
N GLU A 137 13.68 -45.72 -3.96
CA GLU A 137 13.81 -46.98 -3.23
C GLU A 137 12.91 -48.07 -3.82
N TYR A 138 11.67 -47.74 -4.20
CA TYR A 138 10.76 -48.64 -4.90
C TYR A 138 11.32 -49.07 -6.27
N GLN A 139 11.87 -48.12 -7.04
CA GLN A 139 12.53 -48.44 -8.31
C GLN A 139 13.74 -49.35 -8.09
N ARG A 140 14.57 -49.08 -7.07
CA ARG A 140 15.69 -49.96 -6.72
C ARG A 140 15.26 -51.36 -6.29
N GLN A 141 14.14 -51.48 -5.56
CA GLN A 141 13.57 -52.78 -5.21
C GLN A 141 13.07 -53.52 -6.44
N ILE A 142 12.45 -52.82 -7.40
CA ILE A 142 12.09 -53.39 -8.71
C ILE A 142 13.36 -53.86 -9.43
N ASP A 143 14.39 -53.01 -9.51
CA ASP A 143 15.65 -53.32 -10.19
C ASP A 143 16.35 -54.52 -9.54
N GLU A 144 16.35 -54.63 -8.21
CA GLU A 144 16.94 -55.76 -7.46
C GLU A 144 16.14 -57.05 -7.65
N LEU A 145 14.80 -56.98 -7.63
CA LEU A 145 13.93 -58.11 -7.92
C LEU A 145 14.09 -58.60 -9.37
N LEU A 146 14.17 -57.67 -10.32
CA LEU A 146 14.42 -57.96 -11.73
C LEU A 146 15.81 -58.58 -11.91
N ALA A 147 16.87 -57.98 -11.36
CA ALA A 147 18.23 -58.50 -11.45
C ALA A 147 18.40 -59.89 -10.81
N ARG A 148 17.61 -60.21 -9.78
CA ARG A 148 17.61 -61.56 -9.17
C ARG A 148 16.82 -62.59 -9.97
N SER A 149 15.97 -62.16 -10.90
CA SER A 149 15.04 -63.01 -11.64
C SER A 149 15.52 -63.43 -13.03
N PHE A 150 16.51 -62.75 -13.61
CA PHE A 150 17.03 -63.10 -14.93
C PHE A 150 18.13 -64.17 -14.85
N THR A 151 18.06 -65.15 -15.75
CA THR A 151 19.15 -66.10 -15.99
C THR A 151 20.07 -65.57 -17.09
N GLN A 152 21.30 -66.09 -17.19
CA GLN A 152 22.28 -65.62 -18.16
C GLN A 152 21.82 -65.79 -19.63
N GLU A 153 20.95 -66.76 -19.90
CA GLU A 153 20.33 -66.98 -21.21
C GLU A 153 19.24 -65.93 -21.52
N ASP A 154 18.51 -65.45 -20.51
CA ASP A 154 17.50 -64.40 -20.67
C ASP A 154 18.15 -63.03 -20.94
N GLU A 155 19.30 -62.75 -20.32
CA GLU A 155 20.06 -61.52 -20.56
C GLU A 155 20.61 -61.45 -22.00
N GLU A 156 21.07 -62.57 -22.56
CA GLU A 156 21.53 -62.65 -23.95
C GLU A 156 20.38 -62.44 -24.95
N ALA A 157 19.21 -63.04 -24.71
CA ALA A 157 18.03 -62.85 -25.56
C ALA A 157 17.52 -61.39 -25.54
N ILE A 158 17.51 -60.75 -24.36
CA ILE A 158 17.12 -59.33 -24.23
C ILE A 158 18.13 -58.41 -24.93
N LEU A 159 19.43 -58.71 -24.85
CA LEU A 159 20.47 -57.96 -25.57
C LEU A 159 20.34 -58.09 -27.09
N GLU A 160 19.98 -59.27 -27.60
CA GLU A 160 19.68 -59.46 -29.01
C GLU A 160 18.44 -58.67 -29.46
N GLU A 161 17.35 -58.70 -28.70
CA GLU A 161 16.15 -57.89 -28.99
C GLU A 161 16.44 -56.38 -28.92
N LEU A 162 17.23 -55.92 -27.94
CA LEU A 162 17.63 -54.52 -27.83
C LEU A 162 18.50 -54.07 -29.00
N ASN A 163 19.39 -54.94 -29.49
CA ASN A 163 20.18 -54.69 -30.69
C ASN A 163 19.31 -54.64 -31.96
N ALA A 164 18.27 -55.46 -32.05
CA ALA A 164 17.32 -55.41 -33.16
C ALA A 164 16.51 -54.09 -33.18
N ILE A 165 16.01 -53.64 -32.03
CA ILE A 165 15.24 -52.38 -31.90
C ILE A 165 16.13 -51.16 -32.19
N THR A 166 17.39 -51.17 -31.72
CA THR A 166 18.33 -50.07 -32.00
C THR A 166 18.75 -50.04 -33.46
N GLN A 167 18.86 -51.17 -34.15
CA GLN A 167 19.10 -51.22 -35.59
C GLN A 167 17.88 -50.78 -36.41
N GLU A 168 16.64 -51.08 -35.97
CA GLU A 168 15.42 -50.55 -36.60
C GLU A 168 15.26 -49.03 -36.48
N GLN A 169 15.86 -48.38 -35.47
CA GLN A 169 15.84 -46.92 -35.30
C GLN A 169 16.98 -46.16 -35.99
N ILE A 170 17.89 -46.83 -36.70
CA ILE A 170 18.92 -46.18 -37.54
C ILE A 170 18.55 -46.27 -39.03
N GLU A 171 17.31 -45.92 -39.37
CA GLU A 171 17.03 -45.27 -40.65
C GLU A 171 16.66 -43.82 -40.36
N LEU A 172 17.67 -42.94 -40.32
CA LEU A 172 17.44 -41.49 -40.27
C LEU A 172 16.85 -41.06 -41.62
N PRO A 173 15.60 -40.57 -41.70
CA PRO A 173 15.10 -39.98 -42.93
C PRO A 173 15.86 -38.69 -43.24
N GLU A 174 16.28 -38.54 -44.50
CA GLU A 174 16.95 -37.35 -45.03
C GLU A 174 16.08 -36.12 -44.74
N VAL A 175 16.63 -35.14 -44.02
CA VAL A 175 15.90 -33.93 -43.59
C VAL A 175 15.37 -33.20 -44.84
N PRO A 176 14.03 -33.04 -44.99
CA PRO A 176 13.48 -32.27 -46.09
C PRO A 176 13.96 -30.81 -46.01
N SER A 177 14.70 -30.38 -47.03
CA SER A 177 15.13 -28.99 -47.21
C SER A 177 14.00 -28.18 -47.87
N GLU A 178 12.91 -27.93 -47.15
CA GLU A 178 11.87 -27.01 -47.62
C GLU A 178 11.91 -25.69 -46.82
N PRO A 179 11.95 -24.53 -47.51
CA PRO A 179 12.05 -23.23 -46.84
C PRO A 179 10.76 -22.90 -46.08
N LEU A 180 10.92 -22.54 -44.80
CA LEU A 180 9.84 -22.17 -43.90
C LEU A 180 9.04 -20.97 -44.44
N PRO A 181 7.70 -20.98 -44.32
CA PRO A 181 6.85 -19.88 -44.78
C PRO A 181 7.04 -18.61 -43.93
N GLU A 182 7.27 -17.48 -44.61
CA GLU A 182 7.47 -16.16 -44.01
C GLU A 182 6.27 -15.70 -43.16
N LYS A 183 6.52 -15.44 -41.88
CA LYS A 183 5.61 -14.74 -40.97
C LYS A 183 5.46 -13.28 -41.46
N LYS A 184 4.28 -12.94 -42.00
CA LYS A 184 3.90 -11.55 -42.32
C LYS A 184 3.96 -10.69 -41.04
N PRO A 185 4.59 -9.51 -41.06
CA PRO A 185 4.72 -8.67 -39.88
C PRO A 185 3.36 -8.11 -39.45
N GLU A 186 3.05 -8.37 -38.19
CA GLU A 186 1.92 -7.85 -37.43
C GLU A 186 2.01 -6.32 -37.35
N LYS A 187 0.94 -5.63 -37.78
CA LYS A 187 0.87 -4.17 -37.80
C LYS A 187 0.83 -3.64 -36.37
N VAL A 188 1.93 -3.06 -35.92
CA VAL A 188 1.98 -2.17 -34.76
C VAL A 188 0.91 -1.06 -34.87
N PRO A 189 0.04 -0.88 -33.86
CA PRO A 189 -0.93 0.21 -33.83
C PRO A 189 -0.23 1.57 -33.78
N ARG A 190 -0.48 2.40 -34.80
CA ARG A 190 -0.09 3.83 -34.80
C ARG A 190 -1.07 4.63 -33.94
N GLU A 191 -0.49 5.51 -33.14
CA GLU A 191 -1.11 6.48 -32.24
C GLU A 191 -2.38 7.14 -32.81
N ALA A 192 -3.43 7.13 -32.01
CA ALA A 192 -4.64 7.91 -32.22
C ALA A 192 -4.36 9.39 -31.94
N LYS A 193 -4.48 10.23 -32.98
CA LYS A 193 -4.67 11.68 -32.80
C LYS A 193 -6.06 11.95 -32.22
N PRO A 194 -6.21 12.98 -31.37
CA PRO A 194 -7.38 13.19 -30.54
C PRO A 194 -8.52 13.84 -31.32
N ARG A 195 -9.76 13.40 -31.08
CA ARG A 195 -10.96 14.12 -31.52
C ARG A 195 -12.02 14.13 -30.41
N GLN A 196 -12.05 15.28 -29.74
CA GLN A 196 -13.18 16.01 -29.15
C GLN A 196 -14.41 15.24 -28.62
N VAL A 197 -14.56 15.30 -27.29
CA VAL A 197 -15.70 15.68 -26.42
C VAL A 197 -17.14 15.45 -26.89
N GLU A 198 -17.90 14.69 -26.08
CA GLU A 198 -19.32 14.83 -25.66
C GLU A 198 -19.58 13.66 -24.68
N LEU A 199 -20.08 13.75 -23.44
CA LEU A 199 -20.81 14.72 -22.61
C LEU A 199 -20.40 14.49 -21.14
#